data_AF-A0A2S9VD03-F1
#
_entry.id   AF-A0A2S9VD03-F1
#
_cell.length_a   1.000
_cell.length_b   1.000
_cell.length_c   1.000
_cell.angle_alpha   90.00
_cell.angle_beta   90.00
_cell.angle_gamma   90.00
#
_symmetry.space_group_name_H-M   'P 1'
#
loop_
_entity.id
_entity.type
_entity.pdbx_description
1 polymer ?
#
loop_
_entity_poly.entity_id
_entity_poly.type
_entity_poly.pdbx_seq_one_letter_code
_entity_poly.pdbx_strand_id
1 'polypeptide(L)'
;MQQQVKASDEFVTAVEKIDSALDGVVDHGSDDELFIASYLQGHFAVEARKLELDESASVQKLSQTMQQSLEQAFANNELESADQQAVAALWQKLLNDL
;
A
#
# COMPACT_ATOMS: atom_id res chain seq x y z
N MET A 1 -10.92 12.02 -20.02
CA MET A 1 -9.48 12.31 -20.06
C MET A 1 -8.82 11.28 -19.16
N GLN A 2 -8.11 10.31 -19.72
CA GLN A 2 -7.23 9.47 -18.90
C GLN A 2 -6.09 10.38 -18.45
N GLN A 3 -5.90 10.54 -17.14
CA GLN A 3 -4.77 11.32 -16.63
C GLN A 3 -3.50 10.54 -16.96
N GLN A 4 -2.55 11.23 -17.58
CA GLN A 4 -1.24 10.67 -17.90
C GLN A 4 -0.46 10.51 -16.61
N VAL A 5 0.06 9.30 -16.37
CA VAL A 5 1.04 9.03 -15.30
C VAL A 5 2.23 9.97 -15.48
N LYS A 6 2.61 10.65 -14.39
CA LYS A 6 3.70 11.63 -14.35
C LYS A 6 4.92 11.15 -13.56
N ALA A 7 4.73 10.15 -12.70
CA ALA A 7 5.82 9.54 -11.95
C ALA A 7 6.83 8.85 -12.88
N SER A 8 8.03 8.59 -12.36
CA SER A 8 9.08 7.88 -13.10
C SER A 8 8.72 6.41 -13.34
N ASP A 9 9.28 5.82 -14.39
CA ASP A 9 9.11 4.38 -14.68
C ASP A 9 9.58 3.49 -13.51
N GLU A 10 10.61 3.92 -12.78
CA GLU A 10 11.10 3.26 -11.57
C GLU A 10 10.03 3.22 -10.47
N PHE A 11 9.34 4.34 -10.25
CA PHE A 11 8.25 4.40 -9.28
C PHE A 11 7.07 3.53 -9.71
N VAL A 12 6.66 3.61 -10.98
CA VAL A 12 5.57 2.79 -11.52
C VAL A 12 5.89 1.29 -11.37
N THR A 13 7.11 0.87 -11.69
CA THR A 13 7.56 -0.51 -11.50
C THR A 13 7.49 -0.95 -10.04
N ALA A 14 7.86 -0.06 -9.10
CA ALA A 14 7.74 -0.35 -7.67
C ALA A 14 6.28 -0.51 -7.22
N VAL A 15 5.37 0.33 -7.74
CA VAL A 15 3.93 0.22 -7.47
C VAL A 15 3.38 -1.11 -7.99
N GLU A 16 3.68 -1.48 -9.23
CA GLU A 16 3.23 -2.74 -9.85
C GLU A 16 3.71 -3.98 -9.08
N LYS A 17 4.97 -3.95 -8.58
CA LYS A 17 5.51 -5.03 -7.74
C LYS A 17 4.73 -5.21 -6.44
N ILE A 18 4.43 -4.11 -5.75
CA ILE A 18 3.68 -4.15 -4.49
C ILE A 18 2.24 -4.62 -4.75
N ASP A 19 1.59 -4.10 -5.79
CA ASP A 19 0.23 -4.48 -6.16
C ASP A 19 0.13 -5.98 -6.46
N SER A 20 1.06 -6.50 -7.27
CA SER A 20 1.16 -7.93 -7.57
C SER A 20 1.41 -8.79 -6.32
N ALA A 21 2.21 -8.29 -5.37
CA ALA A 21 2.48 -9.00 -4.12
C ALA A 21 1.25 -9.03 -3.20
N LEU A 22 0.45 -7.95 -3.16
CA LEU A 22 -0.81 -7.90 -2.42
C LEU A 22 -1.85 -8.84 -3.04
N ASP A 23 -2.04 -8.80 -4.36
CA ASP A 23 -2.94 -9.71 -5.08
C ASP A 23 -2.58 -11.19 -4.84
N GLY A 24 -1.28 -11.52 -4.81
CA GLY A 24 -0.82 -12.88 -4.53
C GLY A 24 -1.15 -13.38 -3.12
N VAL A 25 -1.25 -12.49 -2.12
CA VAL A 25 -1.75 -12.85 -0.78
C VAL A 25 -3.26 -13.08 -0.82
N VAL A 26 -3.99 -12.31 -1.63
CA VAL A 26 -5.44 -12.44 -1.78
C VAL A 26 -5.86 -13.78 -2.42
N ASP A 27 -5.03 -14.36 -3.28
CA ASP A 27 -5.35 -15.62 -3.94
C ASP A 27 -5.10 -16.87 -3.06
N HIS A 28 -4.23 -16.77 -2.06
CA HIS A 28 -3.67 -17.95 -1.36
C HIS A 28 -3.57 -17.85 0.17
N GLY A 29 -3.88 -16.70 0.77
CA GLY A 29 -3.81 -16.49 2.22
C GLY A 29 -4.95 -17.14 3.00
N SER A 30 -4.74 -17.27 4.31
CA SER A 30 -5.83 -17.55 5.27
C SER A 30 -6.82 -16.37 5.36
N ASP A 31 -8.02 -16.60 5.92
CA ASP A 31 -9.05 -15.55 6.06
C ASP A 31 -8.53 -14.27 6.75
N ASP A 32 -7.68 -14.42 7.78
CA ASP A 32 -7.07 -13.28 8.46
C ASP A 32 -6.04 -12.57 7.56
N GLU A 33 -5.18 -13.30 6.86
CA GLU A 33 -4.21 -12.72 5.92
C GLU A 33 -4.91 -12.01 4.75
N LEU A 34 -6.02 -12.58 4.28
CA LEU A 34 -6.88 -12.00 3.25
C LEU A 34 -7.45 -10.66 3.69
N PHE A 35 -7.94 -10.58 4.93
CA PHE A 35 -8.45 -9.35 5.50
C PHE A 35 -7.36 -8.27 5.59
N ILE A 36 -6.19 -8.62 6.13
CA ILE A 36 -5.06 -7.71 6.29
C ILE A 36 -4.54 -7.20 4.93
N ALA A 37 -4.39 -8.09 3.95
CA ALA A 37 -3.94 -7.73 2.60
C ALA A 37 -4.96 -6.84 1.89
N SER A 38 -6.26 -7.19 1.97
CA SER A 38 -7.33 -6.39 1.36
C SER A 38 -7.42 -4.99 1.95
N TYR A 39 -7.29 -4.87 3.28
CA TYR A 39 -7.28 -3.58 3.96
C TYR A 39 -6.10 -2.71 3.49
N LEU A 40 -4.89 -3.28 3.49
CA LEU A 40 -3.69 -2.57 3.05
C LEU A 40 -3.76 -2.19 1.57
N GLN A 41 -4.28 -3.07 0.71
CA GLN A 41 -4.47 -2.80 -0.72
C GLN A 41 -5.42 -1.63 -0.96
N GLY A 42 -6.48 -1.48 -0.16
CA GLY A 42 -7.37 -0.33 -0.24
C GLY A 42 -6.65 1.02 -0.02
N HIS A 43 -5.84 1.11 1.02
CA HIS A 43 -5.02 2.30 1.30
C HIS A 43 -3.97 2.52 0.21
N PHE A 44 -3.28 1.45 -0.18
CA PHE A 44 -2.24 1.47 -1.20
C PHE A 44 -2.75 2.00 -2.53
N ALA A 45 -3.88 1.49 -3.02
CA ALA A 45 -4.47 1.90 -4.30
C ALA A 45 -4.79 3.40 -4.35
N VAL A 46 -5.21 3.98 -3.21
CA VAL A 46 -5.51 5.41 -3.11
C VAL A 46 -4.23 6.24 -3.13
N GLU A 47 -3.24 5.90 -2.30
CA GLU A 47 -2.00 6.69 -2.18
C GLU A 47 -1.09 6.52 -3.40
N ALA A 48 -0.96 5.31 -3.95
CA ALA A 48 -0.20 5.04 -5.17
C ALA A 48 -0.74 5.85 -6.35
N ARG A 49 -2.07 5.86 -6.56
CA ARG A 49 -2.70 6.63 -7.65
C ARG A 49 -2.46 8.14 -7.52
N LYS A 50 -2.45 8.68 -6.30
CA LYS A 50 -2.12 10.10 -6.08
C LYS A 50 -0.67 10.39 -6.49
N LEU A 51 0.24 9.49 -6.15
CA LEU A 51 1.68 9.64 -6.44
C LEU A 51 2.02 9.35 -7.90
N GLU A 52 1.31 8.47 -8.59
CA GLU A 52 1.47 8.29 -10.05
C GLU A 52 1.28 9.58 -10.84
N LEU A 53 0.51 10.54 -10.30
CA LEU A 53 0.24 11.85 -10.89
C LEU A 53 1.21 12.94 -10.43
N ASP A 54 2.22 12.57 -9.64
CA ASP A 54 3.21 13.45 -9.04
C ASP A 54 4.60 13.17 -9.63
N GLU A 55 5.19 14.16 -10.29
CA GLU A 55 6.53 14.07 -10.89
C GLU A 55 7.64 13.86 -9.84
N SER A 56 7.37 14.19 -8.58
CA SER A 56 8.28 13.99 -7.43
C SER A 56 8.05 12.67 -6.68
N ALA A 57 7.24 11.77 -7.24
CA ALA A 57 6.97 10.48 -6.62
C ALA A 57 8.24 9.65 -6.42
N SER A 58 8.29 8.96 -5.29
CA SER A 58 9.34 8.03 -4.92
C SER A 58 8.79 7.00 -3.95
N VAL A 59 9.46 5.85 -3.84
CA VAL A 59 9.11 4.81 -2.85
C VAL A 59 9.14 5.38 -1.43
N GLN A 60 10.07 6.30 -1.13
CA GLN A 60 10.13 6.98 0.16
C GLN A 60 8.87 7.81 0.41
N LYS A 61 8.40 8.57 -0.59
CA LYS A 61 7.18 9.38 -0.47
C LYS A 61 5.95 8.50 -0.30
N LEU A 62 5.86 7.38 -1.03
CA LEU A 62 4.82 6.37 -0.88
C LEU A 62 4.80 5.76 0.52
N SER A 63 5.97 5.41 1.07
CA SER A 63 6.07 4.94 2.46
C SER A 63 5.55 5.96 3.46
N GLN A 64 5.86 7.24 3.28
CA GLN A 64 5.40 8.31 4.17
C GLN A 64 3.89 8.51 4.07
N THR A 65 3.33 8.55 2.86
CA THR A 65 1.88 8.73 2.66
C THR A 65 1.09 7.52 3.15
N MET A 66 1.62 6.30 2.93
CA MET A 66 1.03 5.07 3.47
C MET A 66 1.02 5.07 4.99
N GLN A 67 2.14 5.41 5.63
CA GLN A 67 2.21 5.49 7.09
C GLN A 67 1.18 6.48 7.63
N GLN A 68 1.08 7.68 7.05
CA GLN A 68 0.09 8.69 7.47
C GLN A 68 -1.36 8.22 7.25
N SER A 69 -1.64 7.56 6.14
CA SER A 69 -2.96 7.04 5.80
C SER A 69 -3.41 5.97 6.81
N LEU A 70 -2.51 5.03 7.13
CA LEU A 70 -2.75 3.97 8.12
C LEU A 70 -2.88 4.52 9.54
N GLU A 71 -1.99 5.43 9.97
CA GLU A 71 -2.05 6.04 11.30
C GLU A 71 -3.38 6.77 11.54
N GLN A 72 -3.90 7.47 10.53
CA GLN A 72 -5.21 8.13 10.60
C GLN A 72 -6.35 7.11 10.75
N ALA A 73 -6.31 6.03 9.98
CA ALA A 73 -7.32 4.98 10.02
C ALA A 73 -7.32 4.22 11.37
N PHE A 74 -6.12 3.94 11.91
CA PHE A 74 -5.95 3.33 13.22
C PHE A 74 -6.48 4.24 14.34
N ALA A 75 -6.21 5.54 14.26
CA ALA A 75 -6.73 6.53 15.22
C ALA A 75 -8.27 6.62 15.20
N ASN A 76 -8.90 6.28 14.07
CA ASN A 76 -10.36 6.20 13.94
C ASN A 76 -10.95 4.88 14.47
N ASN A 77 -10.14 4.00 15.04
CA ASN A 77 -10.52 2.67 15.52
C ASN A 77 -11.15 1.79 14.43
N GLU A 78 -10.65 1.87 13.20
CA GLU A 78 -11.12 1.01 12.10
C GLU A 78 -10.67 -0.45 12.25
N LEU A 79 -9.60 -0.70 13.03
CA LEU A 79 -9.01 -2.01 13.25
C LEU A 79 -8.68 -2.22 14.74
N GLU A 80 -8.74 -3.48 15.16
CA GLU A 80 -8.24 -3.91 16.48
C GLU A 80 -6.71 -3.89 16.54
N SER A 81 -6.15 -3.87 17.75
CA SER A 81 -4.70 -3.69 17.96
C SER A 81 -3.84 -4.76 17.29
N ALA A 82 -4.34 -5.99 17.19
CA ALA A 82 -3.63 -7.09 16.54
C ALA A 82 -3.58 -6.89 15.01
N ASP A 83 -4.69 -6.47 14.40
CA ASP A 83 -4.77 -6.23 12.97
C ASP A 83 -3.94 -5.03 12.55
N GLN A 84 -3.90 -3.98 13.38
CA GLN A 84 -3.01 -2.83 13.14
C GLN A 84 -1.53 -3.26 13.06
N GLN A 85 -1.09 -4.15 13.96
CA GLN A 85 0.27 -4.69 13.94
C GLN A 85 0.52 -5.55 12.70
N ALA A 86 -0.44 -6.38 12.31
CA ALA A 86 -0.35 -7.22 11.12
C ALA A 86 -0.27 -6.39 9.82
N VAL A 87 -1.10 -5.35 9.68
CA VAL A 87 -1.06 -4.42 8.55
C VAL A 87 0.30 -3.71 8.47
N ALA A 88 0.80 -3.19 9.60
CA ALA A 88 2.10 -2.52 9.64
C ALA A 88 3.26 -3.46 9.28
N ALA A 89 3.22 -4.71 9.77
CA ALA A 89 4.22 -5.72 9.47
C ALA A 89 4.20 -6.12 7.98
N LEU A 90 3.01 -6.31 7.40
CA LEU A 90 2.86 -6.60 5.97
C LEU A 90 3.40 -5.45 5.12
N TRP A 91 3.09 -4.20 5.47
CA TRP A 91 3.61 -3.04 4.77
C TRP A 91 5.13 -2.98 4.79
N GLN A 92 5.75 -3.17 5.96
CA GLN A 92 7.21 -3.18 6.07
C GLN A 92 7.84 -4.32 5.27
N LYS A 93 7.21 -5.49 5.23
CA LYS A 93 7.67 -6.62 4.41
C LYS A 93 7.66 -6.25 2.92
N LEU A 94 6.57 -5.68 2.42
CA LEU A 94 6.46 -5.27 1.01
C LEU A 94 7.55 -4.27 0.62
N LEU A 95 7.86 -3.30 1.48
CA LEU A 95 8.94 -2.35 1.25
C LEU A 95 10.34 -2.99 1.24
N ASN A 96 10.55 -4.02 2.07
CA ASN A 96 11.83 -4.74 2.11
C ASN A 96 12.02 -5.67 0.88
N ASP A 97 10.91 -6.10 0.26
CA ASP A 97 10.89 -7.02 -0.88
C ASP A 97 10.97 -6.30 -2.25
N LEU A 98 10.98 -4.96 -2.27
CA LEU A 98 11.10 -4.12 -3.48
C LEU A 98 12.44 -4.21 -4.20
#